data_AF-A0A177E737-F1
#
_entry.id   AF-A0A177E737-F1
#
_cell.length_a   1.000
_cell.length_b   1.000
_cell.length_c   1.000
_cell.angle_alpha   90.00
_cell.angle_beta   90.00
_cell.angle_gamma   90.00
#
_symmetry.space_group_name_H-M   'P 1'
#
loop_
_entity.id
_entity.type
_entity.pdbx_description
1 polymer ?
#
loop_
_entity_poly.entity_id
_entity_poly.type
_entity_poly.pdbx_seq_one_letter_code
_entity_poly.pdbx_strand_id
1 'polypeptide(L)'
;MIIKILYYTATGTEIYSVARAYEALRAECPGLELVVRTADDVFDIRQEERLAELAKNARAVVILPHGGRKSLPGLSRVVSAAKDASIIHVQSLSGSNEDQALVAKYTRQGKILLGGLLNGNFFITIQPPRGHLEKLEELSPEDLNLHDPELSPTHHYLCFYRWLEEVFGAQAVIHVGKHGSLEWLPGKAVALSEECYPDLAIGTLPNIYPYIVNDPGEGTQAKRRSYCAIIDHMIPPQMAAGRYGELAEIAEKIAEWQVIRQENSEKTGPLDCLVRQEFTRVEVPHVSGG
;
A
#
# COMPACT_ATOMS: atom_id res chain seq x y z
N MET A 1 -33.47 -10.41 -2.65
CA MET A 1 -32.62 -11.11 -3.65
C MET A 1 -31.29 -11.40 -2.99
N ILE A 2 -30.81 -12.65 -3.00
CA ILE A 2 -29.54 -13.01 -2.38
C ILE A 2 -28.42 -12.68 -3.39
N ILE A 3 -27.41 -11.93 -2.96
CA ILE A 3 -26.24 -11.57 -3.77
C ILE A 3 -25.04 -12.27 -3.15
N LYS A 4 -24.50 -13.28 -3.84
CA LYS A 4 -23.29 -14.01 -3.41
C LYS A 4 -22.05 -13.41 -4.03
N ILE A 5 -21.02 -13.12 -3.22
CA ILE A 5 -19.71 -12.69 -3.69
C ILE A 5 -18.68 -13.72 -3.23
N LEU A 6 -17.86 -14.21 -4.16
CA LEU A 6 -16.67 -14.99 -3.84
C LEU A 6 -15.47 -14.04 -3.80
N TYR A 7 -14.76 -14.00 -2.69
CA TYR A 7 -13.49 -13.30 -2.54
C TYR A 7 -12.38 -14.34 -2.41
N TYR A 8 -11.50 -14.39 -3.41
CA TYR A 8 -10.40 -15.34 -3.46
C TYR A 8 -9.07 -14.61 -3.48
N THR A 9 -8.20 -14.90 -2.52
CA THR A 9 -6.93 -14.18 -2.34
C THR A 9 -5.76 -15.13 -2.15
N ALA A 10 -4.58 -14.68 -2.54
CA ALA A 10 -3.33 -15.38 -2.29
C ALA A 10 -2.96 -15.42 -0.80
N THR A 11 -3.32 -14.40 -0.01
CA THR A 11 -2.88 -14.27 1.40
C THR A 11 -4.04 -13.96 2.34
N GLY A 12 -3.84 -14.15 3.65
CA GLY A 12 -4.87 -13.84 4.66
C GLY A 12 -4.85 -12.41 5.20
N THR A 13 -3.94 -11.54 4.74
CA THR A 13 -3.62 -10.28 5.43
C THR A 13 -4.78 -9.29 5.48
N GLU A 14 -5.63 -9.31 4.47
CA GLU A 14 -6.71 -8.36 4.24
C GLU A 14 -8.09 -8.89 4.64
N ILE A 15 -8.18 -10.16 5.08
CA ILE A 15 -9.44 -10.80 5.50
C ILE A 15 -10.14 -9.99 6.58
N TYR A 16 -9.39 -9.42 7.52
CA TYR A 16 -9.97 -8.59 8.58
C TYR A 16 -10.66 -7.34 8.02
N SER A 17 -9.99 -6.63 7.10
CA SER A 17 -10.54 -5.44 6.43
C SER A 17 -11.77 -5.80 5.60
N VAL A 18 -11.72 -6.93 4.90
CA VAL A 18 -12.83 -7.47 4.10
C VAL A 18 -14.04 -7.83 4.99
N ALA A 19 -13.80 -8.49 6.12
CA ALA A 19 -14.85 -8.84 7.08
C ALA A 19 -15.53 -7.59 7.66
N ARG A 20 -14.73 -6.56 8.01
CA ARG A 20 -15.25 -5.26 8.47
C ARG A 20 -16.09 -4.57 7.41
N ALA A 21 -15.65 -4.57 6.15
CA ALA A 21 -16.41 -4.03 5.03
C ALA A 21 -17.72 -4.79 4.82
N TYR A 22 -17.70 -6.12 4.92
CA TYR A 22 -18.89 -6.96 4.81
C TYR A 22 -19.93 -6.64 5.88
N GLU A 23 -19.54 -6.50 7.15
CA GLU A 23 -20.48 -6.17 8.22
C GLU A 23 -21.16 -4.81 7.99
N ALA A 24 -20.42 -3.81 7.52
CA ALA A 24 -20.99 -2.51 7.15
C ALA A 24 -21.97 -2.65 5.98
N LEU A 25 -21.58 -3.34 4.92
CA LEU A 25 -22.41 -3.53 3.72
C LEU A 25 -23.65 -4.38 3.99
N ARG A 26 -23.58 -5.37 4.88
CA ARG A 26 -24.70 -6.24 5.24
C ARG A 26 -25.82 -5.47 5.93
N ALA A 27 -25.49 -4.43 6.69
CA ALA A 27 -26.49 -3.55 7.31
C ALA A 27 -27.35 -2.84 6.25
N GLU A 28 -26.74 -2.44 5.13
CA GLU A 28 -27.41 -1.78 4.00
C GLU A 28 -28.02 -2.78 3.00
N CYS A 29 -27.41 -3.97 2.88
CA CYS A 29 -27.80 -5.03 1.96
C CYS A 29 -27.94 -6.37 2.71
N PRO A 30 -29.08 -6.63 3.39
CA PRO A 30 -29.25 -7.83 4.22
C PRO A 30 -29.17 -9.16 3.46
N GLY A 31 -29.35 -9.13 2.14
CA GLY A 31 -29.23 -10.30 1.25
C GLY A 31 -27.82 -10.54 0.70
N LEU A 32 -26.81 -9.77 1.13
CA LEU A 32 -25.41 -9.97 0.73
C LEU A 32 -24.81 -11.16 1.49
N GLU A 33 -24.24 -12.11 0.74
CA GLU A 33 -23.46 -13.22 1.27
C GLU A 33 -22.04 -13.15 0.72
N LEU A 34 -21.04 -13.08 1.60
CA LEU A 34 -19.64 -13.08 1.23
C LEU A 34 -18.98 -14.41 1.60
N VAL A 35 -18.35 -15.05 0.62
CA VAL A 35 -17.54 -16.25 0.82
C VAL A 35 -16.08 -15.88 0.56
N VAL A 36 -15.23 -16.02 1.58
CA VAL A 36 -13.79 -15.72 1.48
C VAL A 36 -12.99 -17.02 1.43
N ARG A 37 -12.00 -17.11 0.53
CA ARG A 37 -11.04 -18.21 0.44
C ARG A 37 -9.63 -17.68 0.24
N THR A 38 -8.64 -18.36 0.81
CA THR A 38 -7.22 -18.10 0.59
C THR A 38 -6.58 -19.22 -0.24
N ALA A 39 -5.36 -18.99 -0.73
CA ALA A 39 -4.56 -20.05 -1.35
C ALA A 39 -4.34 -21.24 -0.39
N ASP A 40 -4.22 -21.00 0.91
CA ASP A 40 -4.05 -22.04 1.93
C ASP A 40 -5.27 -22.98 2.04
N ASP A 41 -6.47 -22.51 1.64
CA ASP A 41 -7.67 -23.35 1.59
C ASP A 41 -7.69 -24.33 0.41
N VAL A 42 -6.74 -24.21 -0.53
CA VAL A 42 -6.76 -24.88 -1.84
C VAL A 42 -5.45 -25.62 -2.11
N PHE A 43 -5.33 -26.80 -1.51
CA PHE A 43 -4.12 -27.65 -1.62
C PHE A 43 -4.33 -28.92 -2.46
N ASP A 44 -5.56 -29.22 -2.88
CA ASP A 44 -5.87 -30.39 -3.72
C ASP A 44 -6.97 -30.12 -4.75
N ILE A 45 -7.15 -31.08 -5.66
CA ILE A 45 -8.12 -30.99 -6.76
C ILE A 45 -9.57 -30.87 -6.30
N ARG A 46 -9.94 -31.47 -5.15
CA ARG A 46 -11.31 -31.43 -4.63
C ARG A 46 -11.63 -30.04 -4.10
N GLN A 47 -10.68 -29.37 -3.47
CA GLN A 47 -10.84 -27.99 -3.04
C GLN A 47 -10.91 -27.04 -4.24
N GLU A 48 -10.12 -27.27 -5.29
CA GLU A 48 -10.26 -26.50 -6.53
C GLU A 48 -11.65 -26.63 -7.16
N GLU A 49 -12.21 -27.85 -7.19
CA GLU A 49 -13.57 -28.11 -7.69
C GLU A 49 -14.62 -27.41 -6.83
N ARG A 50 -14.48 -27.47 -5.50
CA ARG A 50 -15.38 -26.77 -4.57
C ARG A 50 -15.32 -25.26 -4.76
N LEU A 51 -14.13 -24.70 -4.94
CA LEU A 51 -13.93 -23.28 -5.20
C LEU A 51 -14.57 -22.86 -6.53
N ALA A 52 -14.45 -23.68 -7.57
CA ALA A 52 -15.09 -23.45 -8.86
C ALA A 52 -16.63 -23.48 -8.75
N GLU A 53 -17.20 -24.39 -7.95
CA GLU A 53 -18.65 -24.43 -7.70
C GLU A 53 -19.13 -23.19 -6.92
N LEU A 54 -18.35 -22.70 -5.95
CA LEU A 54 -18.62 -21.43 -5.28
C LEU A 54 -18.61 -20.26 -6.28
N ALA A 55 -17.63 -20.23 -7.18
CA ALA A 55 -17.49 -19.19 -8.20
C ALA A 55 -18.67 -19.18 -9.18
N LYS A 56 -19.10 -20.36 -9.64
CA LYS A 56 -20.25 -20.54 -10.54
C LYS A 56 -21.56 -19.99 -9.95
N ASN A 57 -21.75 -20.15 -8.65
CA ASN A 57 -22.94 -19.70 -7.93
C ASN A 57 -22.84 -18.25 -7.41
N ALA A 58 -21.69 -17.60 -7.59
CA ALA A 58 -21.47 -16.22 -7.17
C ALA A 58 -21.95 -15.23 -8.25
N ARG A 59 -22.49 -14.09 -7.81
CA ARG A 59 -22.81 -12.94 -8.67
C ARG A 59 -21.54 -12.21 -9.11
N ALA A 60 -20.54 -12.17 -8.24
CA ALA A 60 -19.22 -11.58 -8.51
C ALA A 60 -18.12 -12.42 -7.87
N VAL A 61 -16.98 -12.49 -8.54
CA VAL A 61 -15.75 -13.12 -8.08
C VAL A 61 -14.66 -12.05 -8.04
N VAL A 62 -14.14 -11.79 -6.85
CA VAL A 62 -13.06 -10.84 -6.60
C VAL A 62 -11.80 -11.66 -6.34
N ILE A 63 -10.75 -11.41 -7.12
CA ILE A 63 -9.52 -12.20 -7.13
C ILE A 63 -8.35 -11.28 -6.79
N LEU A 64 -7.61 -11.61 -5.74
CA LEU A 64 -6.45 -10.87 -5.28
C LEU A 64 -5.23 -11.76 -5.37
N PRO A 65 -4.52 -11.77 -6.50
CA PRO A 65 -3.26 -12.48 -6.59
C PRO A 65 -2.15 -11.72 -5.86
N HIS A 66 -1.11 -12.43 -5.47
CA HIS A 66 0.11 -11.86 -4.92
C HIS A 66 1.31 -12.52 -5.61
N GLY A 67 1.80 -11.92 -6.69
CA GLY A 67 2.91 -12.49 -7.46
C GLY A 67 2.44 -13.53 -8.48
N GLY A 68 1.27 -13.32 -9.07
CA GLY A 68 0.86 -13.99 -10.28
C GLY A 68 -0.02 -15.22 -10.12
N ARG A 69 -0.17 -15.98 -11.21
CA ARG A 69 -1.12 -17.10 -11.27
C ARG A 69 -0.77 -18.21 -10.27
N LYS A 70 0.52 -18.41 -10.00
CA LYS A 70 0.99 -19.46 -9.08
C LYS A 70 0.54 -19.23 -7.64
N SER A 71 0.29 -17.97 -7.27
CA SER A 71 -0.23 -17.59 -5.95
C SER A 71 -1.69 -18.01 -5.70
N LEU A 72 -2.39 -18.48 -6.74
CA LEU A 72 -3.80 -18.83 -6.70
C LEU A 72 -4.05 -20.22 -7.30
N PRO A 73 -3.91 -21.30 -6.49
CA PRO A 73 -4.29 -22.65 -6.90
C PRO A 73 -5.73 -22.69 -7.47
N GLY A 74 -5.97 -23.52 -8.50
CA GLY A 74 -7.30 -23.61 -9.13
C GLY A 74 -7.81 -22.38 -9.89
N LEU A 75 -7.04 -21.28 -10.03
CA LEU A 75 -7.53 -20.03 -10.65
C LEU A 75 -8.20 -20.22 -12.02
N SER A 76 -7.66 -21.08 -12.87
CA SER A 76 -8.24 -21.32 -14.20
C SER A 76 -9.60 -22.02 -14.14
N ARG A 77 -9.83 -22.89 -13.15
CA ARG A 77 -11.13 -23.53 -12.93
C ARG A 77 -12.14 -22.50 -12.41
N VAL A 78 -11.73 -21.66 -11.46
CA VAL A 78 -12.55 -20.55 -10.94
C VAL A 78 -13.01 -19.62 -12.04
N VAL A 79 -12.08 -19.10 -12.85
CA VAL A 79 -12.41 -18.20 -13.95
C VAL A 79 -13.29 -18.89 -14.99
N SER A 80 -12.99 -20.15 -15.34
CA SER A 80 -13.79 -20.90 -16.30
C SER A 80 -15.22 -21.13 -15.80
N ALA A 81 -15.40 -21.37 -14.51
CA ALA A 81 -16.71 -21.59 -13.89
C ALA A 81 -17.52 -20.28 -13.78
N ALA A 82 -16.85 -19.15 -13.60
CA ALA A 82 -17.47 -17.83 -13.45
C ALA A 82 -17.75 -17.09 -14.78
N LYS A 83 -17.20 -17.58 -15.90
CA LYS A 83 -17.13 -16.88 -17.20
C LYS A 83 -18.48 -16.37 -17.74
N ASP A 84 -19.55 -17.13 -17.54
CA ASP A 84 -20.85 -16.86 -18.18
C ASP A 84 -21.90 -16.22 -17.24
N ALA A 85 -21.68 -16.28 -15.92
CA ALA A 85 -22.70 -15.93 -14.91
C ALA A 85 -22.30 -14.78 -13.97
N SER A 86 -21.00 -14.47 -13.86
CA SER A 86 -20.47 -13.66 -12.77
C SER A 86 -19.61 -12.50 -13.27
N ILE A 87 -19.53 -11.43 -12.48
CA ILE A 87 -18.54 -10.37 -12.69
C ILE A 87 -17.20 -10.86 -12.13
N ILE A 88 -16.15 -10.92 -12.95
CA ILE A 88 -14.80 -11.23 -12.47
C ILE A 88 -14.02 -9.92 -12.32
N HIS A 89 -13.59 -9.64 -11.10
CA HIS A 89 -12.67 -8.56 -10.76
C HIS A 89 -11.34 -9.18 -10.35
N VAL A 90 -10.25 -8.71 -10.94
CA VAL A 90 -8.91 -8.99 -10.43
C VAL A 90 -8.38 -7.69 -9.85
N GLN A 91 -8.16 -7.65 -8.55
CA GLN A 91 -7.51 -6.53 -7.89
C GLN A 91 -6.04 -6.88 -7.71
N SER A 92 -5.18 -6.27 -8.52
CA SER A 92 -3.74 -6.37 -8.28
C SER A 92 -3.38 -5.54 -7.05
N LEU A 93 -2.84 -6.19 -6.02
CA LEU A 93 -2.29 -5.54 -4.83
C LEU A 93 -0.80 -5.28 -4.96
N SER A 94 -0.06 -6.26 -5.50
CA SER A 94 1.40 -6.21 -5.63
C SER A 94 1.88 -5.76 -7.00
N GLY A 95 0.96 -5.41 -7.92
CA GLY A 95 1.25 -4.90 -9.27
C GLY A 95 2.27 -5.68 -10.10
N SER A 96 2.39 -7.00 -9.91
CA SER A 96 3.24 -7.86 -10.72
C SER A 96 2.70 -8.03 -12.15
N ASN A 97 3.54 -8.43 -13.11
CA ASN A 97 3.24 -8.50 -14.55
C ASN A 97 2.34 -9.69 -14.75
N GLU A 98 2.57 -10.74 -13.96
CA GLU A 98 1.64 -11.83 -13.86
C GLU A 98 0.28 -11.34 -13.34
N ASP A 99 0.22 -10.51 -12.29
CA ASP A 99 -1.06 -9.96 -11.78
C ASP A 99 -1.73 -9.01 -12.76
N GLN A 100 -0.99 -8.12 -13.41
CA GLN A 100 -1.50 -7.22 -14.44
C GLN A 100 -1.93 -7.99 -15.69
N ALA A 101 -1.23 -9.06 -16.06
CA ALA A 101 -1.68 -9.99 -17.09
C ALA A 101 -2.97 -10.71 -16.67
N LEU A 102 -3.13 -11.06 -15.39
CA LEU A 102 -4.38 -11.60 -14.87
C LEU A 102 -5.51 -10.55 -14.93
N VAL A 103 -5.23 -9.29 -14.56
CA VAL A 103 -6.17 -8.17 -14.67
C VAL A 103 -6.60 -7.99 -16.13
N ALA A 104 -5.66 -7.86 -17.06
CA ALA A 104 -5.93 -7.68 -18.48
C ALA A 104 -6.69 -8.87 -19.10
N LYS A 105 -6.39 -10.08 -18.65
CA LYS A 105 -6.96 -11.31 -19.20
C LYS A 105 -8.35 -11.63 -18.63
N TYR A 106 -8.60 -11.34 -17.36
CA TYR A 106 -9.77 -11.86 -16.64
C TYR A 106 -10.74 -10.79 -16.17
N THR A 107 -10.34 -9.53 -16.09
CA THR A 107 -11.30 -8.43 -15.90
C THR A 107 -12.16 -8.33 -17.15
N ARG A 108 -13.48 -8.35 -16.96
CA ARG A 108 -14.45 -8.46 -18.07
C ARG A 108 -14.17 -7.43 -19.17
N GLN A 109 -14.01 -7.92 -20.40
CA GLN A 109 -13.76 -7.17 -21.64
C GLN A 109 -14.56 -5.85 -21.68
N GLY A 110 -13.83 -4.72 -21.57
CA GLY A 110 -14.37 -3.37 -21.73
C GLY A 110 -14.85 -2.68 -20.44
N LYS A 111 -14.68 -3.27 -19.25
CA LYS A 111 -15.00 -2.58 -17.98
C LYS A 111 -13.79 -2.57 -17.05
N ILE A 112 -13.38 -1.36 -16.63
CA ILE A 112 -12.40 -1.15 -15.58
C ILE A 112 -13.14 -1.01 -14.25
N LEU A 113 -12.70 -1.76 -13.24
CA LEU A 113 -13.25 -1.69 -11.90
C LEU A 113 -12.36 -0.82 -11.01
N LEU A 114 -12.99 0.12 -10.33
CA LEU A 114 -12.36 1.04 -9.39
C LEU A 114 -12.86 0.69 -7.99
N GLY A 115 -11.95 0.19 -7.16
CA GLY A 115 -12.27 -0.15 -5.77
C GLY A 115 -12.33 1.11 -4.92
N GLY A 116 -13.38 1.26 -4.12
CA GLY A 116 -13.49 2.34 -3.14
C GLY A 116 -14.79 2.28 -2.37
N LEU A 117 -14.86 3.07 -1.31
CA LEU A 117 -16.04 3.27 -0.49
C LEU A 117 -16.76 4.54 -0.95
N LEU A 118 -18.00 4.38 -1.40
CA LEU A 118 -18.89 5.50 -1.70
C LEU A 118 -19.78 5.77 -0.48
N ASN A 119 -19.68 6.96 0.09
CA ASN A 119 -20.50 7.41 1.23
C ASN A 119 -21.14 8.76 0.89
N GLY A 120 -22.34 8.71 0.33
CA GLY A 120 -23.03 9.89 -0.19
C GLY A 120 -22.20 10.57 -1.28
N ASN A 121 -21.76 11.80 -1.01
CA ASN A 121 -20.95 12.60 -1.94
C ASN A 121 -19.44 12.38 -1.81
N PHE A 122 -19.01 11.45 -0.95
CA PHE A 122 -17.59 11.13 -0.75
C PHE A 122 -17.26 9.79 -1.38
N PHE A 123 -16.22 9.76 -2.20
CA PHE A 123 -15.59 8.53 -2.67
C PHE A 123 -14.20 8.40 -2.05
N ILE A 124 -14.01 7.37 -1.23
CA ILE A 124 -12.75 7.10 -0.52
C ILE A 124 -12.12 5.88 -1.17
N THR A 125 -10.89 6.01 -1.63
CA THR A 125 -10.23 5.00 -2.46
C THR A 125 -8.73 5.03 -2.26
N ILE A 126 -8.04 4.04 -2.80
CA ILE A 126 -6.59 3.97 -2.85
C ILE A 126 -6.17 4.36 -4.27
N GLN A 127 -5.18 5.25 -4.37
CA GLN A 127 -4.64 5.63 -5.67
C GLN A 127 -4.12 4.38 -6.41
N PRO A 128 -4.49 4.16 -7.69
CA PRO A 128 -4.00 3.03 -8.45
C PRO A 128 -2.47 2.99 -8.53
N PRO A 129 -1.85 1.82 -8.68
CA PRO A 129 -0.41 1.72 -8.86
C PRO A 129 0.02 2.41 -10.17
N ARG A 130 1.08 3.22 -10.09
CA ARG A 130 1.66 3.95 -11.22
C ARG A 130 2.23 3.02 -12.30
N GLY A 131 2.83 1.90 -11.92
CA GLY A 131 3.55 1.02 -12.83
C GLY A 131 3.77 -0.38 -12.28
N HIS A 132 4.71 -1.09 -12.90
CA HIS A 132 5.09 -2.48 -12.60
C HIS A 132 5.70 -2.59 -11.19
N LEU A 133 4.89 -2.90 -10.19
CA LEU A 133 5.32 -3.03 -8.78
C LEU A 133 6.27 -4.24 -8.56
N GLU A 134 6.37 -5.16 -9.50
CA GLU A 134 7.33 -6.27 -9.54
C GLU A 134 8.83 -5.94 -9.53
N LYS A 135 9.23 -4.68 -9.73
CA LYS A 135 10.61 -4.29 -9.43
C LYS A 135 10.89 -4.14 -7.93
N LEU A 136 9.91 -4.38 -7.05
CA LEU A 136 10.10 -4.35 -5.59
C LEU A 136 11.01 -5.47 -5.03
N GLU A 137 11.08 -6.63 -5.70
CA GLU A 137 11.76 -7.81 -5.16
C GLU A 137 13.13 -8.10 -5.80
N GLU A 138 13.41 -7.53 -6.98
CA GLU A 138 14.68 -7.72 -7.71
C GLU A 138 15.68 -6.56 -7.53
N LEU A 139 15.26 -5.49 -6.86
CA LEU A 139 15.93 -4.20 -6.85
C LEU A 139 15.85 -3.61 -5.44
N SER A 140 16.90 -2.90 -5.02
CA SER A 140 16.95 -2.27 -3.69
C SER A 140 15.79 -1.27 -3.53
N PRO A 141 15.38 -0.87 -2.31
CA PRO A 141 14.38 0.18 -2.12
C PRO A 141 14.68 1.51 -2.84
N GLU A 142 15.94 1.69 -3.26
CA GLU A 142 16.51 2.82 -4.00
C GLU A 142 16.19 2.76 -5.51
N ASP A 143 16.04 1.54 -6.03
CA ASP A 143 15.77 1.20 -7.43
C ASP A 143 14.26 1.03 -7.71
N LEU A 144 13.44 1.34 -6.72
CA LEU A 144 11.99 1.43 -6.84
C LEU A 144 11.62 2.60 -7.74
N ASN A 145 11.39 2.28 -9.00
CA ASN A 145 10.91 3.16 -10.07
C ASN A 145 9.52 3.80 -9.80
N LEU A 146 9.10 4.01 -8.54
CA LEU A 146 7.97 4.87 -8.18
C LEU A 146 8.23 6.33 -8.59
N HIS A 147 9.50 6.74 -8.67
CA HIS A 147 9.94 8.07 -9.13
C HIS A 147 10.57 8.06 -10.53
N ASP A 148 10.53 6.93 -11.26
CA ASP A 148 11.12 6.81 -12.59
C ASP A 148 10.43 7.78 -13.57
N PRO A 149 11.16 8.79 -14.08
CA PRO A 149 10.59 9.83 -14.90
C PRO A 149 10.15 9.34 -16.29
N GLU A 150 10.43 8.10 -16.69
CA GLU A 150 10.08 7.55 -18.00
C GLU A 150 8.93 6.53 -17.96
N LEU A 151 8.60 5.99 -16.77
CA LEU A 151 7.55 4.97 -16.64
C LEU A 151 6.15 5.57 -16.78
N SER A 152 5.54 5.32 -17.94
CA SER A 152 4.19 5.77 -18.28
C SER A 152 3.11 5.12 -17.39
N PRO A 153 2.06 5.85 -16.99
CA PRO A 153 0.97 5.30 -16.20
C PRO A 153 0.18 4.25 -16.98
N THR A 154 -0.42 3.30 -16.25
CA THR A 154 -1.32 2.31 -16.84
C THR A 154 -2.64 2.92 -17.30
N HIS A 155 -3.34 2.26 -18.23
CA HIS A 155 -4.71 2.66 -18.59
C HIS A 155 -5.68 2.63 -17.40
N HIS A 156 -5.45 1.75 -16.42
CA HIS A 156 -6.21 1.71 -15.17
C HIS A 156 -6.05 3.01 -14.39
N TYR A 157 -4.81 3.51 -14.28
CA TYR A 157 -4.48 4.76 -13.62
C TYR A 157 -5.15 5.98 -14.28
N LEU A 158 -5.08 6.08 -15.62
CA LEU A 158 -5.72 7.18 -16.34
C LEU A 158 -7.25 7.09 -16.27
N CYS A 159 -7.82 5.88 -16.39
CA CYS A 159 -9.25 5.66 -16.28
C CYS A 159 -9.78 6.05 -14.89
N PHE A 160 -9.01 5.81 -13.84
CA PHE A 160 -9.37 6.20 -12.48
C PHE A 160 -9.62 7.70 -12.35
N TYR A 161 -8.69 8.55 -12.78
CA TYR A 161 -8.90 10.00 -12.69
C TYR A 161 -9.98 10.52 -13.63
N ARG A 162 -10.07 9.98 -14.85
CA ARG A 162 -11.15 10.32 -15.78
C ARG A 162 -12.52 9.95 -15.21
N TRP A 163 -12.63 8.81 -14.54
CA TRP A 163 -13.86 8.41 -13.86
C TRP A 163 -14.20 9.35 -12.70
N LEU A 164 -13.22 9.80 -11.92
CA LEU A 164 -13.45 10.77 -10.84
C LEU A 164 -14.04 12.09 -11.39
N GLU A 165 -13.47 12.60 -12.48
CA GLU A 165 -13.90 13.86 -13.10
C GLU A 165 -15.24 13.73 -13.83
N GLU A 166 -15.36 12.76 -14.73
CA GLU A 166 -16.46 12.72 -15.71
C GLU A 166 -17.67 11.89 -15.25
N VAL A 167 -17.46 10.86 -14.42
CA VAL A 167 -18.52 9.90 -14.05
C VAL A 167 -18.98 10.10 -12.62
N PHE A 168 -18.04 10.16 -11.67
CA PHE A 168 -18.36 10.47 -10.28
C PHE A 168 -18.72 11.97 -10.11
N GLY A 169 -18.16 12.84 -10.95
CA GLY A 169 -18.43 14.28 -10.90
C GLY A 169 -17.79 14.95 -9.68
N ALA A 170 -16.57 14.53 -9.33
CA ALA A 170 -15.83 15.10 -8.21
C ALA A 170 -15.65 16.62 -8.41
N GLN A 171 -16.00 17.40 -7.38
CA GLN A 171 -15.73 18.84 -7.36
C GLN A 171 -14.32 19.15 -6.86
N ALA A 172 -13.70 18.22 -6.15
CA ALA A 172 -12.32 18.28 -5.69
C ALA A 172 -11.81 16.87 -5.38
N VAL A 173 -10.50 16.70 -5.41
CA VAL A 173 -9.81 15.51 -4.91
C VAL A 173 -8.91 15.88 -3.73
N ILE A 174 -8.88 15.04 -2.71
CA ILE A 174 -8.01 15.19 -1.55
C ILE A 174 -7.03 14.01 -1.54
N HIS A 175 -5.75 14.29 -1.81
CA HIS A 175 -4.70 13.29 -1.63
C HIS A 175 -4.19 13.35 -0.20
N VAL A 176 -4.11 12.20 0.49
CA VAL A 176 -3.71 12.13 1.90
C VAL A 176 -2.46 11.26 2.03
N GLY A 177 -1.38 11.83 2.55
CA GLY A 177 -0.11 11.13 2.78
C GLY A 177 1.09 11.97 2.34
N LYS A 178 2.29 11.51 2.71
CA LYS A 178 3.56 12.20 2.42
C LYS A 178 3.73 12.41 0.91
N HIS A 179 3.48 11.43 0.07
CA HIS A 179 3.37 11.69 -1.36
C HIS A 179 2.55 10.61 -2.06
N GLY A 180 2.01 11.01 -3.20
CA GLY A 180 1.30 10.16 -4.12
C GLY A 180 2.25 9.77 -5.24
N SER A 181 1.69 9.21 -6.30
CA SER A 181 2.44 8.88 -7.52
C SER A 181 2.14 9.82 -8.68
N LEU A 182 1.09 10.64 -8.57
CA LEU A 182 0.58 11.51 -9.63
C LEU A 182 1.60 12.57 -10.05
N GLU A 183 2.12 13.29 -9.06
CA GLU A 183 3.10 14.36 -9.20
C GLU A 183 4.47 13.87 -9.70
N TRP A 184 4.67 12.56 -9.73
CA TRP A 184 5.89 11.94 -10.18
C TRP A 184 5.79 11.40 -11.61
N LEU A 185 4.58 11.29 -12.21
CA LEU A 185 4.37 10.73 -13.55
C LEU A 185 5.26 11.40 -14.62
N PRO A 186 5.58 10.72 -15.74
CA PRO A 186 6.48 11.26 -16.76
C PRO A 186 5.99 12.59 -17.35
N GLY A 187 6.92 13.49 -17.63
CA GLY A 187 6.64 14.80 -18.21
C GLY A 187 7.57 15.89 -17.69
N LYS A 188 7.25 17.14 -18.01
CA LYS A 188 8.04 18.30 -17.60
C LYS A 188 8.15 18.44 -16.08
N ALA A 189 9.24 19.04 -15.61
CA ALA A 189 9.48 19.28 -14.18
C ALA A 189 8.54 20.36 -13.59
N VAL A 190 8.13 21.33 -14.41
CA VAL A 190 7.20 22.42 -14.07
C VAL A 190 6.56 22.95 -15.35
N ALA A 191 5.46 23.69 -15.23
CA ALA A 191 4.72 24.25 -16.37
C ALA A 191 4.37 23.16 -17.39
N LEU A 192 3.52 22.23 -16.93
CA LEU A 192 3.15 21.06 -17.70
C LEU A 192 2.47 21.45 -19.02
N SER A 193 2.64 20.58 -20.02
CA SER A 193 1.86 20.62 -21.25
C SER A 193 0.83 19.49 -21.26
N GLU A 194 -0.08 19.54 -22.23
CA GLU A 194 -1.07 18.49 -22.50
C GLU A 194 -0.47 17.09 -22.77
N GLU A 195 0.83 17.00 -23.05
CA GLU A 195 1.56 15.74 -23.21
C GLU A 195 2.12 15.18 -21.88
N CYS A 196 2.03 15.94 -20.79
CA CYS A 196 2.54 15.52 -19.49
C CYS A 196 1.51 14.64 -18.78
N TYR A 197 1.91 13.44 -18.34
CA TYR A 197 0.98 12.53 -17.69
C TYR A 197 0.35 13.04 -16.39
N PRO A 198 1.02 13.83 -15.53
CA PRO A 198 0.34 14.41 -14.38
C PRO A 198 -0.85 15.31 -14.78
N ASP A 199 -0.69 16.09 -15.86
CA ASP A 199 -1.73 16.97 -16.42
C ASP A 199 -2.87 16.14 -17.03
N LEU A 200 -2.52 15.14 -17.86
CA LEU A 200 -3.47 14.20 -18.45
C LEU A 200 -4.25 13.38 -17.41
N ALA A 201 -3.65 13.06 -16.28
CA ALA A 201 -4.29 12.33 -15.21
C ALA A 201 -5.24 13.25 -14.43
N ILE A 202 -4.73 14.29 -13.77
CA ILE A 202 -5.54 15.12 -12.86
C ILE A 202 -6.60 15.97 -13.59
N GLY A 203 -6.32 16.34 -14.85
CA GLY A 203 -7.23 17.16 -15.65
C GLY A 203 -7.54 18.49 -14.97
N THR A 204 -8.83 18.81 -14.85
CA THR A 204 -9.29 20.08 -14.26
C THR A 204 -9.70 19.97 -12.80
N LEU A 205 -9.52 18.79 -12.18
CA LEU A 205 -9.91 18.55 -10.80
C LEU A 205 -9.12 19.43 -9.82
N PRO A 206 -9.79 20.26 -9.00
CA PRO A 206 -9.13 20.94 -7.89
C PRO A 206 -8.51 19.91 -6.94
N ASN A 207 -7.20 20.01 -6.74
CA ASN A 207 -6.43 19.06 -5.96
C ASN A 207 -6.01 19.67 -4.61
N ILE A 208 -6.42 19.06 -3.50
CA ILE A 208 -6.09 19.49 -2.13
C ILE A 208 -5.16 18.43 -1.53
N TYR A 209 -4.09 18.88 -0.86
CA TYR A 209 -3.06 17.98 -0.38
C TYR A 209 -2.61 18.33 1.04
N PRO A 210 -3.13 17.67 2.08
CA PRO A 210 -2.52 17.71 3.40
C PRO A 210 -1.12 17.13 3.34
N TYR A 211 -0.12 17.92 3.74
CA TYR A 211 1.29 17.59 3.56
C TYR A 211 2.08 17.82 4.84
N ILE A 212 3.17 17.06 5.06
CA ILE A 212 3.96 17.21 6.27
C ILE A 212 4.90 18.42 6.16
N VAL A 213 4.87 19.30 7.18
CA VAL A 213 5.59 20.58 7.15
C VAL A 213 7.11 20.45 7.00
N ASN A 214 7.69 19.32 7.42
CA ASN A 214 9.13 19.08 7.37
C ASN A 214 9.62 18.45 6.05
N ASP A 215 8.75 18.28 5.04
CA ASP A 215 9.15 17.84 3.70
C ASP A 215 8.73 18.82 2.59
N PRO A 216 9.33 20.01 2.54
CA PRO A 216 8.99 21.03 1.56
C PRO A 216 9.44 20.68 0.13
N GLY A 217 10.41 19.76 -0.01
CA GLY A 217 10.98 19.38 -1.31
C GLY A 217 9.97 18.65 -2.16
N GLU A 218 9.44 17.54 -1.64
CA GLU A 218 8.41 16.76 -2.31
C GLU A 218 7.08 17.55 -2.40
N GLY A 219 6.75 18.35 -1.38
CA GLY A 219 5.58 19.24 -1.43
C GLY A 219 5.67 20.26 -2.57
N THR A 220 6.86 20.78 -2.86
CA THR A 220 7.06 21.69 -4.01
C THR A 220 6.87 20.96 -5.33
N GLN A 221 7.30 19.71 -5.44
CA GLN A 221 7.07 18.87 -6.62
C GLN A 221 5.56 18.67 -6.85
N ALA A 222 4.82 18.30 -5.80
CA ALA A 222 3.36 18.16 -5.86
C ALA A 222 2.69 19.45 -6.33
N LYS A 223 3.00 20.61 -5.73
CA LYS A 223 2.47 21.92 -6.16
C LYS A 223 2.70 22.19 -7.64
N ARG A 224 3.91 21.92 -8.15
CA ARG A 224 4.32 22.24 -9.52
C ARG A 224 3.78 21.27 -10.57
N ARG A 225 3.47 20.03 -10.18
CA ARG A 225 3.16 18.94 -11.13
C ARG A 225 1.78 18.30 -10.95
N SER A 226 1.03 18.62 -9.90
CA SER A 226 -0.35 18.13 -9.74
C SER A 226 -1.37 19.23 -9.44
N TYR A 227 -0.95 20.50 -9.59
CA TYR A 227 -1.75 21.70 -9.34
C TYR A 227 -2.36 21.75 -7.93
N CYS A 228 -1.73 21.09 -6.97
CA CYS A 228 -2.32 20.93 -5.66
C CYS A 228 -2.19 22.18 -4.78
N ALA A 229 -3.24 22.47 -4.01
CA ALA A 229 -3.19 23.35 -2.86
C ALA A 229 -2.71 22.56 -1.64
N ILE A 230 -1.49 22.84 -1.18
CA ILE A 230 -0.96 22.22 0.04
C ILE A 230 -1.55 22.86 1.28
N ILE A 231 -1.95 22.02 2.22
CA ILE A 231 -2.34 22.39 3.57
C ILE A 231 -1.39 21.66 4.52
N ASP A 232 -0.39 22.37 5.03
CA ASP A 232 0.64 21.73 5.86
C ASP A 232 0.07 21.27 7.22
N HIS A 233 0.55 20.13 7.69
CA HIS A 233 0.28 19.59 9.02
C HIS A 233 1.56 19.39 9.82
N MET A 234 1.42 19.39 11.14
CA MET A 234 2.53 19.20 12.07
C MET A 234 3.13 17.80 11.96
N ILE A 235 4.41 17.68 12.29
CA ILE A 235 5.06 16.39 12.52
C ILE A 235 4.40 15.67 13.71
N PRO A 236 4.46 14.33 13.77
CA PRO A 236 4.05 13.60 14.97
C PRO A 236 4.76 14.13 16.22
N PRO A 237 4.13 14.07 17.40
CA PRO A 237 4.75 14.51 18.65
C PRO A 237 6.08 13.79 18.86
N GLN A 238 7.14 14.57 19.04
CA GLN A 238 8.46 14.01 19.30
C GLN A 238 8.62 13.77 20.79
N MET A 239 9.15 12.60 21.14
CA MET A 239 9.62 12.30 22.48
C MET A 239 11.05 11.82 22.40
N ALA A 240 11.82 12.02 23.47
CA ALA A 240 13.10 11.36 23.60
C ALA A 240 12.88 9.84 23.50
N ALA A 241 13.65 9.15 22.66
CA ALA A 241 13.59 7.70 22.52
C ALA A 241 13.83 6.96 23.86
N GLY A 242 14.37 7.67 24.85
CA GLY A 242 14.70 7.13 26.15
C GLY A 242 15.86 6.14 26.07
N ARG A 243 16.03 5.37 27.14
CA ARG A 243 16.93 4.22 27.19
C ARG A 243 16.08 3.03 27.62
N TYR A 244 16.27 1.89 26.97
CA TYR A 244 15.52 0.67 27.26
C TYR A 244 16.43 -0.55 27.17
N GLY A 245 16.09 -1.62 27.88
CA GLY A 245 16.86 -2.86 27.90
C GLY A 245 18.32 -2.62 28.28
N GLU A 246 19.23 -3.26 27.53
CA GLU A 246 20.66 -3.25 27.85
C GLU A 246 21.31 -1.86 27.75
N LEU A 247 20.74 -0.94 26.94
CA LEU A 247 21.21 0.46 26.87
C LEU A 247 20.93 1.24 28.16
N ALA A 248 19.88 0.88 28.91
CA ALA A 248 19.63 1.46 30.22
C ALA A 248 20.62 0.93 31.26
N GLU A 249 20.89 -0.38 31.26
CA GLU A 249 21.84 -1.03 32.17
C GLU A 249 23.27 -0.49 32.00
N ILE A 250 23.73 -0.33 30.75
CA ILE A 250 25.03 0.30 30.47
C ILE A 250 25.06 1.73 31.00
N ALA A 251 24.01 2.51 30.76
CA ALA A 251 23.98 3.91 31.18
C ALA A 251 24.04 4.07 32.71
N GLU A 252 23.41 3.16 33.48
CA GLU A 252 23.54 3.12 34.93
C GLU A 252 24.98 2.81 35.37
N LYS A 253 25.61 1.79 34.78
CA LYS A 253 27.01 1.44 35.10
C LYS A 253 28.00 2.54 34.74
N ILE A 254 27.78 3.27 33.63
CA ILE A 254 28.57 4.45 33.28
C ILE A 254 28.38 5.55 34.33
N ALA A 255 27.14 5.80 34.78
CA ALA A 255 26.87 6.81 35.80
C ALA A 255 27.56 6.46 37.13
N GLU A 256 27.50 5.20 37.55
CA GLU A 256 28.21 4.69 38.74
C GLU A 256 29.73 4.88 38.60
N TRP A 257 30.30 4.50 37.45
CA TRP A 257 31.71 4.72 37.16
C TRP A 257 32.11 6.20 37.22
N GLN A 258 31.26 7.11 36.69
CA GLN A 258 31.53 8.55 36.70
C GLN A 258 31.61 9.11 38.13
N VAL A 259 30.71 8.68 39.01
CA VAL A 259 30.71 9.11 40.43
C VAL A 259 31.97 8.63 41.14
N ILE A 260 32.29 7.33 41.01
CA ILE A 260 33.46 6.74 41.67
C ILE A 260 34.76 7.39 41.18
N ARG A 261 34.84 7.69 39.87
CA ARG A 261 35.99 8.38 39.28
C ARG A 261 36.17 9.79 39.84
N GLN A 262 35.10 10.51 40.15
CA GLN A 262 35.17 11.84 40.74
C GLN A 262 35.57 11.79 42.23
N GLU A 263 35.11 10.80 42.98
CA GLU A 263 35.38 10.66 44.40
C GLU A 263 36.76 10.05 44.70
N ASN A 264 37.22 9.10 43.89
CA ASN A 264 38.49 8.41 44.12
C ASN A 264 39.05 7.77 42.84
N SER A 265 39.93 8.49 42.14
CA SER A 265 40.51 8.07 40.86
C SER A 265 41.33 6.79 40.91
N GLU A 266 41.77 6.34 42.09
CA GLU A 266 42.58 5.11 42.25
C GLU A 266 41.72 3.83 42.31
N LYS A 267 40.40 3.96 42.51
CA LYS A 267 39.47 2.81 42.64
C LYS A 267 38.72 2.45 41.35
N THR A 268 39.01 3.08 40.22
CA THR A 268 38.23 2.89 38.98
C THR A 268 38.56 1.60 38.23
N GLY A 269 39.71 0.97 38.48
CA GLY A 269 40.22 -0.17 37.71
C GLY A 269 39.25 -1.36 37.54
N PRO A 270 38.61 -1.86 38.62
CA PRO A 270 37.62 -2.94 38.49
C PRO A 270 36.35 -2.54 37.73
N LEU A 271 35.88 -1.29 37.90
CA LEU A 271 34.70 -0.79 37.18
C LEU A 271 35.00 -0.48 35.71
N ASP A 272 36.22 -0.06 35.37
CA ASP A 272 36.67 0.12 33.98
C ASP A 272 36.52 -1.19 33.18
N CYS A 273 36.86 -2.33 33.80
CA CYS A 273 36.70 -3.64 33.18
C CYS A 273 35.23 -4.04 33.01
N LEU A 274 34.41 -3.82 34.05
CA LEU A 274 32.97 -4.12 34.03
C LEU A 274 32.22 -3.29 32.98
N VAL A 275 32.47 -1.98 32.90
CA VAL A 275 31.86 -1.12 31.88
C VAL A 275 32.26 -1.59 30.48
N ARG A 276 33.55 -1.90 30.24
CA ARG A 276 34.02 -2.41 28.95
C ARG A 276 33.40 -3.75 28.56
N GLN A 277 33.24 -4.68 29.52
CA GLN A 277 32.61 -5.98 29.27
C GLN A 277 31.13 -5.83 28.88
N GLU A 278 30.40 -4.96 29.56
CA GLU A 278 28.99 -4.72 29.24
C GLU A 278 28.84 -4.01 27.89
N PHE A 279 29.73 -3.07 27.56
CA PHE A 279 29.80 -2.47 26.23
C PHE A 279 30.07 -3.47 25.10
N THR A 280 30.84 -4.54 25.36
CA THR A 280 31.05 -5.62 24.38
C THR A 280 29.89 -6.61 24.32
N ARG A 281 29.06 -6.69 25.37
CA ARG A 281 27.89 -7.58 25.44
C ARG A 281 26.71 -7.00 24.67
N VAL A 282 26.52 -5.69 24.76
CA VAL A 282 25.50 -4.98 23.99
C VAL A 282 26.02 -4.82 22.57
N GLU A 283 25.30 -5.39 21.60
CA GLU A 283 25.51 -5.07 20.19
C GLU A 283 25.10 -3.62 19.96
N VAL A 284 25.99 -2.68 20.29
CA VAL A 284 25.86 -1.29 19.85
C VAL A 284 26.09 -1.32 18.35
N PRO A 285 25.08 -1.04 17.50
CA PRO A 285 25.28 -1.00 16.07
C PRO A 285 26.45 -0.06 15.78
N HIS A 286 27.39 -0.48 14.93
CA HIS A 286 28.56 0.32 14.62
C HIS A 286 28.10 1.69 14.11
N VAL A 287 28.19 2.72 14.95
CA VAL A 287 27.88 4.09 14.53
C VAL A 287 29.09 4.57 13.76
N SER A 288 29.16 4.21 12.48
CA SER A 288 30.05 4.86 11.52
C SER A 288 29.53 6.29 11.33
N GLY A 289 29.97 7.20 12.20
CA GLY A 289 29.82 8.63 12.00
C GLY A 289 30.66 9.05 10.80
N GLY A 290 30.05 9.84 9.91
CA GLY A 290 30.73 10.51 8.80
C GLY A 290 31.64 11.66 9.25
#